data_AF-X6NSA1-F1
#
_entry.id   AF-X6NSA1-F1
#
_cell.length_a   1.000
_cell.length_b   1.000
_cell.length_c   1.000
_cell.angle_alpha   90.00
_cell.angle_beta   90.00
_cell.angle_gamma   90.00
#
_symmetry.space_group_name_H-M   'P 1'
#
loop_
_entity.id
_entity.type
_entity.pdbx_description
1 polymer ?
#
loop_
_entity_poly.entity_id
_entity_poly.type
_entity_poly.pdbx_seq_one_letter_code
_entity_poly.pdbx_strand_id
1 'polypeptide(L)'
;MPIDLQLLRKDQGGNPDLVEESQRRRFKDVQIISAIQELDRDCRQQVKQVDNINKEMRLLSKAVGEIMKKVSELPLFACRQRGGGKKYSKKKKKKKEKTEKRSLSAKELEEVEKLKQKKLELEEGQKKLEKELEENISKRNKLLQQIGNIVHDSVPVSRDEKDNKLIRQWGAKPMKTGKERHHHELLWMCVLLIQERGRKGMKE
;
A
#
# COMPACT_ATOMS: atom_id res chain seq x y z
N MET A 1 4.32 -11.81 -7.10
CA MET A 1 3.47 -11.65 -5.90
C MET A 1 4.36 -11.98 -4.71
N PRO A 2 4.55 -11.07 -3.75
CA PRO A 2 5.34 -11.35 -2.55
C PRO A 2 4.63 -12.37 -1.64
N ILE A 3 5.38 -12.94 -0.69
CA ILE A 3 4.81 -13.76 0.38
C ILE A 3 3.82 -12.94 1.22
N ASP A 4 2.86 -13.60 1.85
CA ASP A 4 1.92 -12.94 2.75
C ASP A 4 2.64 -12.36 3.97
N LEU A 5 2.40 -11.08 4.24
CA LEU A 5 2.95 -10.35 5.36
C LEU A 5 2.44 -10.88 6.71
N GLN A 6 1.24 -11.49 6.74
CA GLN A 6 0.71 -12.10 7.96
C GLN A 6 1.61 -13.22 8.51
N LEU A 7 2.30 -13.96 7.63
CA LEU A 7 3.23 -15.02 8.03
C LEU A 7 4.43 -14.49 8.83
N LEU A 8 4.81 -13.22 8.62
CA LEU A 8 5.91 -12.57 9.33
C LEU A 8 5.48 -11.95 10.67
N ARG A 9 4.17 -11.95 10.98
CA ARG A 9 3.60 -11.29 12.16
C ARG A 9 3.30 -12.31 13.26
N LYS A 10 4.18 -12.37 14.26
CA LYS A 10 3.97 -13.18 15.48
C LYS A 10 2.65 -12.86 16.19
N ASP A 11 2.27 -11.58 16.23
CA ASP A 11 1.03 -11.10 16.88
C ASP A 11 -0.26 -11.63 16.22
N GLN A 12 -0.21 -12.00 14.94
CA GLN A 12 -1.37 -12.47 14.16
C GLN A 12 -1.36 -14.00 13.96
N GLY A 13 -0.52 -14.73 14.71
CA GLY A 13 -0.39 -16.19 14.59
C GLY A 13 0.53 -16.65 13.44
N GLY A 14 1.32 -15.76 12.87
CA GLY A 14 2.33 -16.10 11.86
C GLY A 14 3.63 -16.64 12.46
N ASN A 15 4.29 -17.55 11.75
CA ASN A 15 5.55 -18.18 12.15
C ASN A 15 6.70 -17.68 11.26
N PRO A 16 7.44 -16.64 11.68
CA PRO A 16 8.55 -16.12 10.88
C PRO A 16 9.70 -17.11 10.76
N ASP A 17 9.87 -17.99 11.75
CA ASP A 17 10.94 -18.99 11.79
C ASP A 17 10.89 -19.94 10.57
N LEU A 18 9.69 -20.25 10.07
CA LEU A 18 9.50 -21.04 8.83
C LEU A 18 10.02 -20.30 7.60
N VAL A 19 9.84 -18.97 7.57
CA VAL A 19 10.34 -18.14 6.47
C VAL A 19 11.86 -18.01 6.56
N GLU A 20 12.42 -17.92 7.77
CA GLU A 20 13.87 -17.94 7.99
C GLU A 20 14.50 -19.25 7.52
N GLU A 21 13.90 -20.40 7.88
CA GLU A 21 14.38 -21.70 7.43
C GLU A 21 14.32 -21.83 5.90
N SER A 22 13.22 -21.40 5.29
CA SER A 22 13.07 -21.35 3.83
C SER A 22 14.17 -20.50 3.16
N GLN A 23 14.53 -19.36 3.75
CA GLN A 23 15.62 -18.52 3.23
C GLN A 23 16.99 -19.18 3.40
N ARG A 24 17.23 -19.89 4.51
CA ARG A 24 18.45 -20.69 4.72
C ARG A 24 18.56 -21.81 3.68
N ARG A 25 17.48 -22.53 3.40
CA ARG A 25 17.41 -23.56 2.35
C ARG A 25 17.69 -22.97 0.95
N ARG A 26 17.40 -21.69 0.74
CA ARG A 26 17.69 -20.94 -0.51
C ARG A 26 19.06 -20.26 -0.54
N PHE A 27 19.87 -20.39 0.52
CA PHE A 27 21.15 -19.71 0.68
C PHE A 27 21.05 -18.18 0.59
N LYS A 28 19.93 -17.61 1.02
CA LYS A 28 19.69 -16.15 1.10
C LYS A 28 19.87 -15.64 2.52
N ASP A 29 20.02 -14.32 2.64
CA ASP A 29 20.18 -13.66 3.93
C ASP A 29 18.87 -13.64 4.75
N VAL A 30 19.02 -13.93 6.04
CA VAL A 30 17.93 -13.98 7.03
C VAL A 30 17.68 -12.60 7.65
N GLN A 31 18.67 -11.71 7.66
CA GLN A 31 18.55 -10.36 8.25
C GLN A 31 17.51 -9.48 7.53
N ILE A 32 17.16 -9.81 6.28
CA ILE A 32 16.09 -9.12 5.55
C ILE A 32 14.75 -9.29 6.29
N ILE A 33 14.53 -10.42 6.96
CA ILE A 33 13.28 -10.71 7.67
C ILE A 33 13.13 -9.82 8.90
N SER A 34 14.19 -9.65 9.70
CA SER A 34 14.17 -8.76 10.87
C SER A 34 13.94 -7.31 10.45
N ALA A 35 14.62 -6.83 9.40
CA ALA A 35 14.41 -5.50 8.85
C ALA A 35 12.96 -5.25 8.38
N ILE A 36 12.32 -6.25 7.76
CA ILE A 36 10.90 -6.16 7.36
C ILE A 36 9.99 -6.08 8.59
N GLN A 37 10.29 -6.86 9.64
CA GLN A 37 9.49 -6.84 10.87
C GLN A 37 9.55 -5.48 11.57
N GLU A 38 10.72 -4.84 11.60
CA GLU A 38 10.90 -3.49 12.13
C GLU A 38 10.09 -2.47 11.32
N LEU A 39 10.27 -2.43 10.00
CA LEU A 39 9.51 -1.53 9.13
C LEU A 39 7.99 -1.75 9.22
N ASP A 40 7.52 -3.00 9.39
CA ASP A 40 6.10 -3.28 9.55
C ASP A 40 5.57 -2.84 10.93
N ARG A 41 6.38 -2.94 12.00
CA ARG A 41 6.03 -2.39 13.32
C ARG A 41 5.91 -0.87 13.25
N ASP A 42 6.86 -0.20 12.61
CA ASP A 42 6.87 1.26 12.46
C ASP A 42 5.68 1.73 11.62
N CYS A 43 5.38 1.06 10.50
CA CYS A 43 4.19 1.34 9.70
C CYS A 43 2.91 1.21 10.54
N ARG A 44 2.79 0.15 11.36
CA ARG A 44 1.63 -0.06 12.23
C ARG A 44 1.51 1.03 13.31
N GLN A 45 2.63 1.50 13.85
CA GLN A 45 2.65 2.60 14.80
C GLN A 45 2.25 3.93 14.14
N GLN A 46 2.79 4.23 12.97
CA GLN A 46 2.43 5.43 12.19
C GLN A 46 0.94 5.44 11.81
N VAL A 47 0.38 4.30 11.39
CA VAL A 47 -1.06 4.19 11.13
C VAL A 47 -1.88 4.49 12.39
N LYS A 48 -1.49 3.96 13.55
CA LYS A 48 -2.16 4.27 14.82
C LYS A 48 -2.07 5.75 15.17
N GLN A 49 -0.92 6.39 14.92
CA GLN A 49 -0.75 7.83 15.14
C GLN A 49 -1.66 8.65 14.23
N VAL A 50 -1.74 8.31 12.94
CA VAL A 50 -2.65 8.95 11.98
C VAL A 50 -4.11 8.77 12.40
N ASP A 51 -4.51 7.58 12.87
CA ASP A 51 -5.85 7.33 13.40
C ASP A 51 -6.15 8.16 14.64
N ASN A 52 -5.17 8.35 15.53
CA ASN A 52 -5.31 9.20 16.70
C ASN A 52 -5.47 10.68 16.33
N ILE A 53 -4.65 11.19 15.40
CA ILE A 53 -4.78 12.56 14.87
C ILE A 53 -6.17 12.75 14.24
N ASN A 54 -6.64 11.77 13.46
CA ASN A 54 -7.98 11.81 12.88
C ASN A 54 -9.08 11.85 13.95
N LYS A 55 -8.92 11.16 15.08
CA LYS A 55 -9.86 11.24 16.22
C LYS A 55 -9.81 12.63 16.86
N GLU A 56 -8.62 13.18 17.11
CA GLU A 56 -8.44 14.52 17.67
C GLU A 56 -9.05 15.59 16.77
N MET A 57 -8.83 15.53 15.46
CA MET A 57 -9.44 16.45 14.49
C MET A 57 -10.98 16.37 14.49
N ARG A 58 -11.55 15.17 14.66
CA ARG A 58 -13.02 15.00 14.79
C ARG A 58 -13.53 15.63 16.09
N LEU A 59 -12.81 15.47 17.21
CA LEU A 59 -13.15 16.10 18.49
C LEU A 59 -13.07 17.63 18.40
N LEU A 60 -12.00 18.18 17.84
CA LEU A 60 -11.85 19.62 17.62
C LEU A 60 -12.97 20.16 16.72
N SER A 61 -13.32 19.44 15.65
CA SER A 61 -14.40 19.84 14.75
C SER A 61 -15.77 19.81 15.45
N LYS A 62 -16.00 18.89 16.38
CA LYS A 62 -17.21 18.87 17.22
C LYS A 62 -17.24 20.05 18.20
N ALA A 63 -16.13 20.33 18.88
CA ALA A 63 -16.03 21.46 19.80
C ALA A 63 -16.29 22.80 19.10
N VAL A 64 -15.69 23.02 17.92
CA VAL A 64 -15.97 24.20 17.09
C VAL A 64 -17.45 24.24 16.68
N GLY A 65 -18.03 23.09 16.29
CA GLY A 65 -19.45 23.00 15.93
C GLY A 65 -20.39 23.29 17.10
N GLU A 66 -20.06 22.87 18.32
CA GLU A 66 -20.83 23.15 19.53
C GLU A 66 -20.77 24.62 19.92
N ILE A 67 -19.59 25.24 19.85
CA ILE A 67 -19.45 26.69 20.08
C ILE A 67 -20.25 27.46 19.02
N MET A 68 -20.10 27.10 17.74
CA MET A 68 -20.88 27.72 16.66
C MET A 68 -22.39 27.47 16.76
N LYS A 69 -22.83 26.35 17.35
CA LYS A 69 -24.24 26.08 17.62
C LYS A 69 -24.80 26.92 18.77
N LYS A 70 -24.03 27.10 19.83
CA LYS A 70 -24.36 28.04 20.93
C LYS A 70 -24.47 29.47 20.42
N VAL A 71 -23.71 29.81 19.38
CA VAL A 71 -23.83 31.07 18.61
C VAL A 71 -25.08 31.07 17.71
N SER A 72 -25.46 29.90 17.17
CA SER A 72 -26.54 29.74 16.20
C SER A 72 -27.88 29.28 16.78
N GLU A 73 -28.27 29.68 17.99
CA GLU A 73 -29.69 29.79 18.34
C GLU A 73 -30.37 30.95 17.58
N LEU A 74 -30.05 31.04 16.28
CA LEU A 74 -30.71 31.80 15.22
C LEU A 74 -30.93 30.79 14.08
N PRO A 75 -32.17 30.60 13.61
CA PRO A 75 -32.43 29.63 12.58
C PRO A 75 -31.98 30.22 11.24
N LEU A 76 -31.01 29.62 10.55
CA LEU A 76 -31.03 29.42 9.09
C LEU A 76 -29.80 28.62 8.59
N PHE A 77 -30.10 27.43 8.07
CA PHE A 77 -29.64 26.84 6.80
C PHE A 77 -28.20 27.05 6.25
N ALA A 78 -27.54 25.90 5.99
CA ALA A 78 -26.46 25.58 5.02
C ALA A 78 -25.01 26.04 5.40
N CYS A 79 -23.90 25.36 5.10
CA CYS A 79 -23.53 24.37 4.08
C CYS A 79 -22.14 23.77 4.40
N ARG A 80 -21.92 22.44 4.26
CA ARG A 80 -20.83 21.94 3.38
C ARG A 80 -21.06 20.48 2.99
N GLN A 81 -20.96 20.27 1.69
CA GLN A 81 -21.38 19.11 0.91
C GLN A 81 -20.45 17.90 1.09
N ARG A 82 -21.04 16.70 1.09
CA ARG A 82 -20.47 15.55 0.38
C ARG A 82 -21.57 14.97 -0.51
N GLY A 83 -21.27 14.83 -1.80
CA GLY A 83 -22.22 14.68 -2.88
C GLY A 83 -23.03 13.38 -2.89
N GLY A 84 -24.18 13.44 -3.57
CA GLY A 84 -25.06 12.31 -3.84
C GLY A 84 -26.43 12.72 -4.35
N GLY A 85 -26.52 13.04 -5.65
CA GLY A 85 -27.67 12.92 -6.57
C GLY A 85 -29.15 13.14 -6.16
N LYS A 86 -29.80 13.98 -7.00
CA LYS A 86 -31.20 13.97 -7.48
C LYS A 86 -32.28 14.82 -6.78
N LYS A 87 -32.53 15.96 -7.44
CA LYS A 87 -33.78 16.71 -7.72
C LYS A 87 -35.02 16.41 -6.87
N TYR A 88 -35.52 17.41 -6.14
CA TYR A 88 -36.95 17.64 -5.92
C TYR A 88 -37.26 19.16 -5.83
N SER A 89 -38.48 19.51 -6.23
CA SER A 89 -38.98 20.82 -6.67
C SER A 89 -39.28 21.85 -5.56
N LYS A 90 -39.13 23.13 -5.93
CA LYS A 90 -39.42 24.36 -5.17
C LYS A 90 -40.87 24.47 -4.66
N LYS A 91 -41.06 25.03 -3.44
CA LYS A 91 -42.14 26.00 -3.12
C LYS A 91 -41.90 26.75 -1.79
N LYS A 92 -41.95 28.10 -1.89
CA LYS A 92 -42.46 29.17 -0.97
C LYS A 92 -42.12 29.07 0.55
N LYS A 93 -41.83 30.15 1.30
CA LYS A 93 -42.39 31.52 1.33
C LYS A 93 -41.52 32.39 2.27
N LYS A 94 -41.46 33.70 2.01
CA LYS A 94 -40.88 34.74 2.90
C LYS A 94 -41.61 34.79 4.25
N LYS A 95 -40.86 34.91 5.34
CA LYS A 95 -41.25 35.72 6.52
C LYS A 95 -39.99 36.35 7.11
N LYS A 96 -39.95 37.68 7.13
CA LYS A 96 -38.98 38.50 7.85
C LYS A 96 -39.46 38.56 9.30
N GLU A 97 -38.67 38.07 10.25
CA GLU A 97 -38.82 38.40 11.66
C GLU A 97 -37.46 38.83 12.21
N LYS A 98 -37.43 40.05 12.76
CA LYS A 98 -36.29 40.68 13.40
C LYS A 98 -35.84 39.79 14.56
N THR A 99 -34.60 39.32 14.51
CA THR A 99 -33.95 38.65 15.63
C THR A 99 -32.75 39.47 16.04
N GLU A 100 -32.76 39.92 17.29
CA GLU A 100 -31.68 40.63 17.95
C GLU A 100 -30.42 39.76 17.94
N LYS A 101 -29.33 40.29 17.38
CA LYS A 101 -28.05 39.61 17.29
C LYS A 101 -27.39 39.61 18.67
N ARG A 102 -27.34 38.46 19.35
CA ARG A 102 -26.34 38.24 20.40
C ARG A 102 -24.96 38.20 19.73
N SER A 103 -24.15 39.21 19.98
CA SER A 103 -22.73 39.21 19.60
C SER A 103 -21.98 38.19 20.45
N LEU A 104 -21.11 37.39 19.83
CA LEU A 104 -20.15 36.54 20.55
C LEU A 104 -19.40 37.37 21.59
N SER A 105 -19.15 36.78 22.77
CA SER A 105 -18.15 37.35 23.65
C SER A 105 -16.77 37.23 22.96
N ALA A 106 -15.91 38.24 23.08
CA ALA A 106 -14.59 38.24 22.44
C ALA A 106 -13.77 36.98 22.76
N LYS A 107 -14.01 36.39 23.95
CA LYS A 107 -13.37 35.15 24.43
C LYS A 107 -13.74 33.91 23.61
N GLU A 108 -15.00 33.77 23.19
CA GLU A 108 -15.47 32.62 22.41
C GLU A 108 -14.97 32.66 20.96
N LEU A 109 -14.80 33.86 20.40
CA LEU A 109 -14.17 34.07 19.09
C LEU A 109 -12.70 33.68 19.11
N GLU A 110 -11.94 34.15 20.11
CA GLU A 110 -10.53 33.78 20.31
C GLU A 110 -10.35 32.27 20.51
N GLU A 111 -11.26 31.61 21.24
CA GLU A 111 -11.22 30.16 21.46
C GLU A 111 -11.46 29.39 20.15
N VAL A 112 -12.41 29.81 19.33
CA VAL A 112 -12.66 29.20 18.00
C VAL A 112 -11.47 29.38 17.08
N GLU A 113 -10.81 30.54 17.09
CA GLU A 113 -9.59 30.78 16.30
C GLU A 113 -8.43 29.89 16.74
N LYS A 114 -8.21 29.74 18.06
CA LYS A 114 -7.22 28.81 18.61
C LYS A 114 -7.50 27.35 18.22
N LEU A 115 -8.75 26.91 18.25
CA LEU A 115 -9.14 25.55 17.83
C LEU A 115 -8.93 25.34 16.32
N LYS A 116 -9.17 26.36 15.49
CA LYS A 116 -8.88 26.31 14.05
C LYS A 116 -7.38 26.23 13.78
N GLN A 117 -6.55 27.00 14.49
CA GLN A 117 -5.10 26.96 14.37
C GLN A 117 -4.54 25.58 14.74
N LYS A 118 -4.94 25.01 15.89
CA LYS A 118 -4.57 23.64 16.29
C LYS A 118 -4.96 22.60 15.24
N LYS A 119 -6.11 22.77 14.60
CA LYS A 119 -6.55 21.86 13.54
C LYS A 119 -5.64 21.95 12.31
N LEU A 120 -5.23 23.15 11.91
CA LEU A 120 -4.28 23.34 10.80
C LEU A 120 -2.93 22.69 11.10
N GLU A 121 -2.40 22.87 12.32
CA GLU A 121 -1.15 22.23 12.77
C GLU A 121 -1.24 20.70 12.72
N LEU A 122 -2.35 20.12 13.18
CA LEU A 122 -2.60 18.68 13.10
C LEU A 122 -2.74 18.18 11.65
N GLU A 123 -3.38 18.96 10.77
CA GLU A 123 -3.48 18.63 9.34
C GLU A 123 -2.10 18.63 8.65
N GLU A 124 -1.21 19.56 9.02
CA GLU A 124 0.17 19.57 8.52
C GLU A 124 0.99 18.40 9.06
N GLY A 125 0.85 18.09 10.36
CA GLY A 125 1.48 16.94 10.99
C GLY A 125 1.02 15.62 10.36
N GLN A 126 -0.28 15.47 10.10
CA GLN A 126 -0.86 14.32 9.42
C GLN A 126 -0.25 14.13 8.03
N LYS A 127 -0.16 15.18 7.22
CA LYS A 127 0.42 15.10 5.86
C LYS A 127 1.89 14.66 5.88
N LYS A 128 2.67 15.06 6.89
CA LYS A 128 4.06 14.63 7.04
C LYS A 128 4.14 13.14 7.37
N LEU A 129 3.36 12.69 8.35
CA LEU A 129 3.30 11.29 8.76
C LEU A 129 2.79 10.37 7.64
N GLU A 130 1.81 10.81 6.85
CA GLU A 130 1.30 10.04 5.71
C GLU A 130 2.37 9.83 4.62
N LYS A 131 3.21 10.85 4.36
CA LYS A 131 4.34 10.72 3.42
C LYS A 131 5.40 9.75 3.94
N GLU A 132 5.80 9.89 5.20
CA GLU A 132 6.75 8.97 5.83
C GLU A 132 6.23 7.53 5.83
N LEU A 133 4.93 7.34 6.08
CA LEU A 133 4.27 6.04 6.02
C LEU A 133 4.33 5.45 4.61
N GLU A 134 4.05 6.23 3.56
CA GLU A 134 4.11 5.76 2.17
C GLU A 134 5.54 5.34 1.79
N GLU A 135 6.54 6.10 2.20
CA GLU A 135 7.95 5.75 2.01
C GLU A 135 8.33 4.45 2.74
N ASN A 136 7.90 4.28 3.99
CA ASN A 136 8.16 3.07 4.78
C ASN A 136 7.45 1.84 4.20
N ILE A 137 6.22 2.00 3.71
CA ILE A 137 5.48 0.95 3.00
C ILE A 137 6.22 0.55 1.71
N SER A 138 6.73 1.53 0.95
CA SER A 138 7.51 1.29 -0.26
C SER A 138 8.81 0.53 0.03
N LYS A 139 9.56 0.94 1.07
CA LYS A 139 10.78 0.26 1.54
C LYS A 139 10.47 -1.19 1.96
N ARG A 140 9.45 -1.39 2.80
CA ARG A 140 9.01 -2.72 3.24
C ARG A 140 8.62 -3.61 2.06
N ASN A 141 7.85 -3.08 1.11
CA ASN A 141 7.38 -3.84 -0.05
C ASN A 141 8.53 -4.24 -0.98
N LYS A 142 9.55 -3.39 -1.15
CA LYS A 142 10.78 -3.74 -1.90
C LYS A 142 11.52 -4.90 -1.25
N LEU A 143 11.65 -4.91 0.08
CA LEU A 143 12.27 -6.02 0.80
C LEU A 143 11.42 -7.30 0.71
N LEU A 144 10.10 -7.19 0.80
CA LEU A 144 9.18 -8.33 0.64
C LEU A 144 9.28 -8.99 -0.74
N GLN A 145 9.55 -8.22 -1.80
CA GLN A 145 9.75 -8.77 -3.15
C GLN A 145 11.00 -9.64 -3.28
N GLN A 146 12.00 -9.45 -2.41
CA GLN A 146 13.22 -10.26 -2.42
C GLN A 146 13.03 -11.64 -1.77
N ILE A 147 11.99 -11.76 -0.93
CA ILE A 147 11.62 -13.01 -0.24
C ILE A 147 10.83 -13.91 -1.18
N GLY A 148 11.30 -15.16 -1.32
CA GLY A 148 10.59 -16.19 -2.08
C GLY A 148 9.54 -16.91 -1.25
N ASN A 149 8.69 -17.70 -1.91
CA ASN A 149 7.72 -18.56 -1.23
C ASN A 149 8.41 -19.60 -0.31
N ILE A 150 7.64 -20.14 0.63
CA ILE A 150 8.09 -21.23 1.51
C ILE A 150 8.48 -22.44 0.64
N VAL A 151 9.68 -22.97 0.88
CA VAL A 151 10.20 -24.16 0.19
C VAL A 151 9.54 -25.41 0.76
N HIS A 152 8.96 -26.24 -0.10
CA HIS A 152 8.39 -27.53 0.30
C HIS A 152 9.50 -28.52 0.71
N ASP A 153 9.21 -29.44 1.64
CA ASP A 153 10.20 -30.37 2.19
C ASP A 153 10.81 -31.34 1.17
N SER A 154 10.10 -31.59 0.06
CA SER A 154 10.62 -32.44 -1.02
C SER A 154 11.68 -31.77 -1.90
N VAL A 155 11.86 -30.45 -1.79
CA VAL A 155 12.77 -29.71 -2.66
C VAL A 155 14.22 -29.98 -2.24
N PRO A 156 15.09 -30.48 -3.14
CA PRO A 156 16.49 -30.70 -2.83
C PRO A 156 17.20 -29.36 -2.55
N VAL A 157 17.94 -29.31 -1.45
CA VAL A 157 18.75 -28.14 -1.05
C VAL A 157 20.11 -28.24 -1.73
N SER A 158 20.28 -27.55 -2.86
CA SER A 158 21.57 -27.37 -3.53
C SER A 158 21.67 -25.97 -4.16
N ARG A 159 22.91 -25.51 -4.39
CA ARG A 159 23.20 -24.27 -5.14
C ARG A 159 23.33 -24.51 -6.64
N ASP A 160 23.54 -25.75 -7.06
CA ASP A 160 23.83 -26.10 -8.46
C ASP A 160 22.65 -26.81 -9.12
N GLU A 161 22.32 -26.39 -10.35
CA GLU A 161 21.24 -27.00 -11.15
C GLU A 161 21.56 -28.45 -11.58
N LYS A 162 22.81 -28.88 -11.44
CA LYS A 162 23.23 -30.25 -11.75
C LYS A 162 22.66 -31.27 -10.77
N ASP A 163 22.31 -30.85 -9.56
CA ASP A 163 21.76 -31.70 -8.50
C ASP A 163 20.23 -31.87 -8.61
N ASN A 164 19.65 -31.39 -9.71
CA ASN A 164 18.23 -31.53 -9.98
C ASN A 164 17.85 -33.01 -10.13
N LYS A 165 16.96 -33.49 -9.26
CA LYS A 165 16.44 -34.87 -9.30
C LYS A 165 15.48 -35.05 -10.47
N LEU A 166 15.72 -36.07 -11.28
CA LEU A 166 14.79 -36.51 -12.33
C LEU A 166 13.59 -37.23 -11.70
N ILE A 167 12.41 -36.60 -11.76
CA ILE A 167 11.17 -37.17 -11.18
C ILE A 167 10.52 -38.18 -12.14
N ARG A 168 10.43 -37.82 -13.41
CA ARG A 168 9.81 -38.65 -14.44
C ARG A 168 10.48 -38.40 -15.78
N GLN A 169 10.65 -39.47 -16.55
CA GLN A 169 11.01 -39.41 -17.96
C GLN A 169 9.93 -40.14 -18.76
N TRP A 170 9.65 -39.66 -19.96
CA TRP A 170 8.66 -40.26 -20.85
C TRP A 170 9.22 -40.35 -22.28
N GLY A 171 8.98 -41.48 -22.94
CA GLY A 171 9.59 -41.81 -24.21
C GLY A 171 11.06 -42.26 -24.08
N ALA A 172 11.63 -42.74 -25.20
CA ALA A 172 13.05 -43.04 -25.29
C ALA A 172 13.80 -41.80 -25.80
N LYS A 173 14.86 -41.38 -25.10
CA LYS A 173 15.75 -40.33 -25.59
C LYS A 173 16.50 -40.88 -26.81
N PRO A 174 16.33 -40.30 -28.02
CA PRO A 174 17.03 -40.80 -29.20
C PRO A 174 18.54 -40.68 -29.00
N MET A 175 19.29 -41.71 -29.38
CA MET A 175 20.75 -41.66 -29.40
C MET A 175 21.18 -40.65 -30.46
N LYS A 176 22.01 -39.69 -30.07
CA LYS A 176 22.56 -38.72 -31.01
C LYS A 176 23.58 -39.40 -31.92
N THR A 177 23.29 -39.39 -33.21
CA THR A 177 24.11 -40.01 -34.26
C THR A 177 25.21 -39.06 -34.76
N GLY A 178 25.30 -37.84 -34.20
CA GLY A 178 26.26 -36.80 -34.57
C GLY A 178 25.95 -36.07 -35.89
N LYS A 179 24.96 -36.55 -36.65
CA LYS A 179 24.47 -35.95 -37.90
C LYS A 179 23.28 -34.99 -37.70
N GLU A 180 22.77 -34.89 -36.48
CA GLU A 180 21.65 -34.00 -36.17
C GLU A 180 22.13 -32.54 -36.08
N ARG A 181 21.39 -31.64 -36.74
CA ARG A 181 21.63 -30.20 -36.67
C ARG A 181 20.99 -29.57 -35.44
N HIS A 182 21.57 -28.50 -34.92
CA HIS A 182 20.98 -27.75 -33.81
C HIS A 182 19.74 -26.95 -34.28
N HIS A 183 18.83 -26.63 -33.35
CA HIS A 183 17.56 -25.97 -33.68
C HIS A 183 17.74 -24.67 -34.47
N HIS A 184 18.78 -23.89 -34.20
CA HIS A 184 19.05 -22.63 -34.91
C HIS A 184 19.52 -22.85 -36.36
N GLU A 185 20.30 -23.90 -36.63
CA GLU A 185 20.73 -24.26 -37.99
C GLU A 185 19.54 -24.70 -38.84
N LEU A 186 18.64 -25.51 -38.26
CA LEU A 186 17.41 -25.94 -38.92
C LEU A 186 16.50 -24.74 -39.25
N LEU A 187 16.34 -23.79 -38.31
CA LEU A 187 15.55 -22.58 -38.52
C LEU A 187 16.11 -21.69 -39.65
N TRP A 188 17.44 -21.58 -39.73
CA TRP A 188 18.10 -20.84 -40.81
C TRP A 188 17.88 -21.52 -42.16
N MET A 189 18.01 -22.84 -42.22
CA MET A 189 17.82 -23.62 -43.45
C MET A 189 16.37 -23.60 -43.97
N CYS A 190 15.38 -23.62 -43.07
CA CYS A 190 13.98 -23.57 -43.46
C CYS A 190 13.52 -22.17 -43.90
N VAL A 191 14.40 -21.15 -43.91
CA VAL A 191 14.09 -19.74 -44.24
C VAL A 191 12.93 -19.18 -43.38
N LEU A 192 12.69 -19.78 -42.21
CA LEU A 192 11.67 -19.33 -41.26
C LEU A 192 12.19 -18.26 -40.30
N LEU A 193 13.51 -18.03 -40.26
CA LEU A 193 14.16 -17.08 -39.37
C LEU A 193 15.26 -16.30 -40.11
N ILE A 194 15.10 -14.98 -40.25
CA ILE A 194 16.15 -14.06 -40.74
C ILE A 194 16.55 -13.11 -39.61
N GLN A 195 17.47 -13.56 -38.76
CA GLN A 195 17.86 -12.85 -37.54
C GLN A 195 18.61 -11.54 -37.82
N GLU A 196 19.34 -11.43 -38.94
CA GLU A 196 20.12 -10.23 -39.28
C GLU A 196 19.29 -9.05 -39.78
N ARG A 197 18.17 -9.30 -40.47
CA ARG A 197 17.28 -8.23 -40.97
C ARG A 197 16.53 -7.54 -39.83
N GLY A 198 16.12 -8.30 -38.81
CA GLY A 198 15.46 -7.75 -37.61
C GLY A 198 16.36 -6.85 -36.75
N ARG A 199 17.69 -7.05 -36.78
CA ARG A 199 18.64 -6.20 -36.04
C ARG A 199 18.90 -4.85 -36.71
N LYS A 200 18.82 -4.76 -38.04
CA LYS A 200 19.06 -3.50 -38.78
C LYS A 200 17.87 -2.54 -38.71
N GLY A 201 16.64 -3.04 -38.63
CA GLY A 201 15.43 -2.20 -38.50
C GLY A 201 15.21 -1.55 -37.13
N MET A 202 16.12 -1.72 -36.16
CA MET A 202 16.08 -1.10 -34.82
C MET A 202 17.07 0.06 -34.64
N LYS A 203 17.82 0.45 -35.69
CA LYS A 203 18.85 1.50 -35.64
C LYS A 203 18.46 2.81 -36.33
N GLU A 204 17.18 3.01 -36.66
CA GLU A 204 16.65 4.30 -37.14
C GLU A 204 15.74 4.94 -36.08
#